data_AF-A0A1S9CJF7-F1
#
_entry.id   AF-A0A1S9CJF7-F1
#
_cell.length_a   1.000
_cell.length_b   1.000
_cell.length_c   1.000
_cell.angle_alpha   90.00
_cell.angle_beta   90.00
_cell.angle_gamma   90.00
#
_symmetry.space_group_name_H-M   'P 1'
#
loop_
_entity.id
_entity.type
_entity.pdbx_description
1 polymer ?
#
loop_
_entity_poly.entity_id
_entity_poly.type
_entity_poly.pdbx_seq_one_letter_code
_entity_poly.pdbx_strand_id
1 'polypeptide(L)'
;MFKKFKFGKNKNNHDMEELSFVEIERIRMLLRENKLPILTLDNTWYQIKEIVVDRKIESLEKDVNHYLQQQGQLTNDLKEAQVVKTKLMEKILKFSEEAQEHPDDCDDLDAARDALLKNNDIIAKLETKLTNAEQKLESINLELVENVVIKCYGFMEHHKSTRETLELEIDDLRALLLEKTEAKKQSNKDYGQLYNYLHDMMGYKYVDKLDKIVEEVEA
;
A
#
# COMPACT_ATOMS: atom_id res chain seq x y z
N MET A 1 39.10 32.19 0.25
CA MET A 1 37.90 32.01 1.10
C MET A 1 37.10 30.83 0.57
N PHE A 2 37.30 29.65 1.15
CA PHE A 2 36.57 28.44 0.78
C PHE A 2 35.15 28.53 1.36
N LYS A 3 34.12 28.56 0.51
CA LYS A 3 32.74 28.34 0.95
C LYS A 3 32.69 26.91 1.49
N LYS A 4 32.54 26.78 2.82
CA LYS A 4 32.25 25.50 3.48
C LYS A 4 31.02 24.90 2.79
N PHE A 5 31.22 23.78 2.10
CA PHE A 5 30.14 22.90 1.68
C PHE A 5 29.43 22.44 2.95
N LYS A 6 28.33 23.10 3.28
CA LYS A 6 27.31 22.49 4.12
C LYS A 6 26.61 21.51 3.21
N PHE A 7 26.96 20.22 3.32
CA PHE A 7 25.99 19.18 3.01
C PHE A 7 24.71 19.60 3.73
N GLY A 8 23.69 19.94 2.95
CA GLY A 8 22.37 20.26 3.47
C GLY A 8 22.03 19.15 4.45
N LYS A 9 21.79 19.52 5.70
CA LYS A 9 21.15 18.63 6.66
C LYS A 9 19.98 18.02 5.92
N ASN A 10 19.98 16.70 5.84
CA ASN A 10 18.85 15.91 5.39
C ASN A 10 17.64 16.31 6.23
N LYS A 11 16.92 17.34 5.77
CA LYS A 11 15.60 17.70 6.26
C LYS A 11 14.66 16.92 5.36
N ASN A 12 14.54 15.62 5.65
CA ASN A 12 13.41 14.81 5.23
C ASN A 12 12.14 15.27 5.97
N ASN A 13 11.85 16.56 5.87
CA ASN A 13 10.59 17.22 6.16
C ASN A 13 10.40 18.17 4.98
N HIS A 14 10.25 17.62 3.79
CA HIS A 14 9.41 18.29 2.81
C HIS A 14 8.01 17.84 3.18
N ASP A 15 7.23 18.78 3.70
CA ASP A 15 5.85 18.57 4.07
C ASP A 15 5.20 17.81 2.92
N MET A 16 4.76 16.58 3.18
CA MET A 16 3.99 15.81 2.21
C MET A 16 2.81 16.72 1.87
N GLU A 17 2.69 17.18 0.63
CA GLU A 17 1.55 18.01 0.24
C GLU A 17 0.30 17.16 0.46
N GLU A 18 -0.37 17.42 1.58
CA GLU A 18 -1.59 16.73 1.93
C GLU A 18 -2.65 17.16 0.93
N LEU A 19 -3.32 16.18 0.33
CA LEU A 19 -4.47 16.42 -0.53
C LEU A 19 -5.43 17.38 0.17
N SER A 20 -5.89 18.40 -0.55
CA SER A 20 -6.82 19.37 0.01
C SER A 20 -8.12 18.68 0.41
N PHE A 21 -8.83 19.26 1.38
CA PHE A 21 -10.12 18.75 1.81
C PHE A 21 -11.10 18.56 0.63
N VAL A 22 -11.09 19.46 -0.36
CA VAL A 22 -11.95 19.39 -1.54
C VAL A 22 -11.60 18.20 -2.43
N GLU A 23 -10.32 17.88 -2.60
CA GLU A 23 -9.87 16.73 -3.38
C GLU A 23 -10.22 15.41 -2.68
N ILE A 24 -10.00 15.35 -1.36
CA ILE A 24 -10.37 14.19 -0.55
C ILE A 24 -11.87 13.90 -0.66
N GLU A 25 -12.72 14.91 -0.51
CA GLU A 25 -14.16 14.72 -0.60
C GLU A 25 -14.60 14.30 -2.01
N ARG A 26 -13.99 14.85 -3.07
CA ARG A 26 -14.26 14.41 -4.45
C ARG A 26 -13.87 12.95 -4.68
N ILE A 27 -12.73 12.52 -4.17
CA ILE A 27 -12.29 11.12 -4.24
C ILE A 27 -13.29 10.22 -3.51
N ARG A 28 -13.70 10.58 -2.29
CA ARG A 28 -14.70 9.82 -1.53
C ARG A 28 -16.02 9.71 -2.26
N MET A 29 -16.52 10.80 -2.87
CA MET A 29 -17.75 10.78 -3.66
C MET A 29 -17.65 9.79 -4.83
N LEU A 30 -16.55 9.84 -5.60
CA LEU A 30 -16.33 8.94 -6.74
C LEU A 30 -16.23 7.46 -6.33
N LEU A 31 -15.61 7.18 -5.19
CA LEU A 31 -15.47 5.81 -4.68
C LEU A 31 -16.81 5.23 -4.21
N ARG A 32 -17.70 6.07 -3.66
CA ARG A 32 -19.03 5.65 -3.20
C ARG A 32 -20.01 5.34 -4.33
N GLU A 33 -19.82 5.94 -5.50
CA GLU A 33 -20.66 5.68 -6.68
C GLU A 33 -20.39 4.32 -7.32
N ASN A 34 -19.25 3.69 -7.00
CA ASN A 34 -18.81 2.45 -7.63
C ASN A 34 -18.83 1.28 -6.63
N LYS A 35 -19.26 0.09 -7.10
CA LYS A 35 -19.06 -1.15 -6.34
C LYS A 35 -17.59 -1.55 -6.42
N LEU A 36 -16.89 -1.38 -5.31
CA LEU A 36 -15.46 -1.68 -5.21
C LEU A 36 -15.24 -3.17 -4.84
N PRO A 37 -14.20 -3.81 -5.39
CA PRO A 37 -13.80 -5.14 -4.96
C PRO A 37 -13.29 -5.11 -3.50
N ILE A 38 -13.33 -6.26 -2.84
CA ILE A 38 -12.79 -6.41 -1.49
C ILE A 38 -11.26 -6.34 -1.56
N LEU A 39 -10.67 -5.31 -0.98
CA LEU A 39 -9.25 -5.00 -1.15
C LEU A 39 -8.35 -6.12 -0.61
N THR A 40 -8.74 -6.77 0.49
CA THR A 40 -7.93 -7.84 1.11
C THR A 40 -7.92 -9.14 0.31
N LEU A 41 -8.79 -9.29 -0.69
CA LEU A 41 -8.77 -10.42 -1.61
C LEU A 41 -7.82 -10.20 -2.80
N ASP A 42 -7.33 -8.98 -3.00
CA ASP A 42 -6.38 -8.66 -4.05
C ASP A 42 -4.95 -8.98 -3.58
N ASN A 43 -4.25 -9.89 -4.26
CA ASN A 43 -2.87 -10.23 -3.91
C ASN A 43 -1.90 -9.06 -4.14
N THR A 44 -2.21 -8.15 -5.06
CA THR A 44 -1.35 -6.99 -5.35
C THR A 44 -1.42 -5.93 -4.25
N TRP A 45 -2.51 -5.92 -3.48
CA TRP A 45 -2.67 -5.03 -2.33
C TRP A 45 -1.51 -5.16 -1.33
N TYR A 46 -1.03 -6.36 -1.06
CA TYR A 46 0.06 -6.58 -0.10
C TYR A 46 1.40 -5.96 -0.52
N GLN A 47 1.64 -5.81 -1.83
CA GLN A 47 2.82 -5.09 -2.33
C GLN A 47 2.67 -3.58 -2.11
N ILE A 48 1.46 -3.05 -2.32
CA ILE A 48 1.17 -1.64 -2.12
C ILE A 48 1.19 -1.28 -0.62
N LYS A 49 0.69 -2.16 0.23
CA LYS A 49 0.64 -2.00 1.69
C LYS A 49 2.02 -1.71 2.31
N GLU A 50 3.08 -2.32 1.79
CA GLU A 50 4.46 -2.05 2.25
C GLU A 50 4.89 -0.60 1.99
N ILE A 51 4.29 0.06 1.00
CA ILE A 51 4.56 1.45 0.63
C ILE A 51 3.67 2.40 1.44
N VAL A 52 2.37 2.10 1.56
CA VAL A 52 1.38 2.95 2.24
C VAL A 52 1.12 2.56 3.71
N VAL A 53 2.19 2.30 4.46
CA VAL A 53 2.09 1.89 5.87
C VAL A 53 1.30 2.92 6.68
N ASP A 54 0.25 2.45 7.35
CA ASP A 54 -0.59 3.27 8.23
C ASP A 54 -1.32 2.41 9.26
N ARG A 55 -1.36 2.87 10.51
CA ARG A 55 -2.05 2.14 11.60
C ARG A 55 -3.55 2.00 11.36
N LYS A 56 -4.18 3.02 10.75
CA LYS A 56 -5.61 3.01 10.44
C LYS A 56 -5.91 2.02 9.30
N ILE A 57 -5.04 1.97 8.29
CA ILE A 57 -5.15 0.98 7.20
C ILE A 57 -5.00 -0.44 7.76
N GLU A 58 -4.04 -0.68 8.63
CA GLU A 58 -3.84 -2.00 9.28
C GLU A 58 -5.02 -2.42 10.17
N SER A 59 -5.64 -1.47 10.90
CA SER A 59 -6.83 -1.79 11.70
C SER A 59 -8.03 -2.13 10.81
N LEU A 60 -8.26 -1.32 9.77
CA LEU A 60 -9.36 -1.54 8.84
C LEU A 60 -9.20 -2.87 8.08
N GLU A 61 -7.98 -3.23 7.69
CA GLU A 61 -7.69 -4.53 7.08
C GLU A 61 -8.04 -5.71 8.00
N LYS A 62 -7.70 -5.61 9.29
CA LYS A 62 -8.09 -6.63 10.29
C LYS A 62 -9.60 -6.74 10.41
N ASP A 63 -10.29 -5.60 10.41
CA ASP A 63 -11.75 -5.57 10.49
C ASP A 63 -12.37 -6.19 9.23
N VAL A 64 -11.90 -5.83 8.02
CA VAL A 64 -12.35 -6.45 6.76
C VAL A 64 -12.17 -7.97 6.81
N ASN A 65 -11.00 -8.45 7.21
CA ASN A 65 -10.73 -9.89 7.30
C ASN A 65 -11.60 -10.58 8.35
N HIS A 66 -11.88 -9.94 9.48
CA HIS A 66 -12.78 -10.46 10.51
C HIS A 66 -14.21 -10.62 9.97
N TYR A 67 -14.76 -9.59 9.34
CA TYR A 67 -16.11 -9.63 8.77
C TYR A 67 -16.22 -10.58 7.58
N LEU A 68 -15.17 -10.70 6.77
CA LEU A 68 -15.11 -11.66 5.67
C LEU A 68 -15.17 -13.11 6.20
N GLN A 69 -14.44 -13.39 7.28
CA GLN A 69 -14.46 -14.70 7.93
C GLN A 69 -15.84 -14.98 8.57
N GLN A 70 -16.44 -13.96 9.20
CA GLN A 70 -17.78 -14.04 9.77
C GLN A 70 -18.84 -14.32 8.68
N GLN A 71 -18.77 -13.64 7.54
CA GLN A 71 -19.66 -13.88 6.40
C GLN A 71 -19.53 -15.32 5.89
N GLY A 72 -18.29 -15.82 5.76
CA GLY A 72 -18.04 -17.21 5.37
C GLY A 72 -18.64 -18.22 6.34
N GLN A 73 -18.51 -17.98 7.65
CA GLN A 73 -19.11 -18.85 8.67
C GLN A 73 -20.64 -18.82 8.62
N LEU A 74 -21.25 -17.63 8.59
CA LEU A 74 -22.71 -17.48 8.51
C LEU A 74 -23.30 -18.13 7.26
N THR A 75 -22.58 -18.08 6.13
CA THR A 75 -22.98 -18.73 4.88
C THR A 75 -23.01 -20.25 5.03
N ASN A 76 -22.00 -20.84 5.68
CA ASN A 76 -21.97 -22.27 5.96
C ASN A 76 -23.08 -22.68 6.94
N ASP A 77 -23.26 -21.94 8.04
CA ASP A 77 -24.31 -22.21 9.04
C ASP A 77 -25.71 -22.17 8.40
N LEU A 78 -25.95 -21.20 7.50
CA LEU A 78 -27.21 -21.08 6.77
C LEU A 78 -27.42 -22.28 5.84
N LYS A 79 -26.38 -22.72 5.13
CA LYS A 79 -26.44 -23.91 4.26
C LYS A 79 -26.74 -25.18 5.07
N GLU A 80 -26.13 -25.35 6.23
CA GLU A 80 -26.40 -26.48 7.13
C GLU A 80 -27.85 -26.44 7.66
N ALA A 81 -28.33 -25.27 8.09
CA ALA A 81 -29.70 -25.10 8.55
C ALA A 81 -30.73 -25.40 7.45
N GLN A 82 -30.43 -25.03 6.20
CA GLN A 82 -31.24 -25.40 5.03
C GLN A 82 -31.28 -26.92 4.80
N VAL A 83 -30.16 -27.62 4.94
CA VAL A 83 -30.13 -29.09 4.84
C VAL A 83 -30.96 -29.73 5.96
N VAL A 84 -30.87 -29.22 7.19
CA VAL A 84 -31.69 -29.69 8.31
C VAL A 84 -33.18 -29.45 8.03
N LYS A 85 -33.54 -28.30 7.44
CA LYS A 85 -34.93 -27.99 7.03
C LYS A 85 -35.47 -29.05 6.08
N THR A 86 -34.70 -29.39 5.05
CA THR A 86 -35.10 -30.42 4.07
C THR A 86 -35.31 -31.78 4.73
N LYS A 87 -34.39 -32.20 5.61
CA LYS A 87 -34.52 -33.48 6.35
C LYS A 87 -35.74 -33.50 7.27
N LEU A 88 -36.05 -32.39 7.95
CA LEU A 88 -37.24 -32.27 8.79
C LEU A 88 -38.52 -32.34 7.96
N MET A 89 -38.56 -31.72 6.78
CA MET A 89 -39.69 -31.82 5.85
C MET A 89 -39.91 -33.27 5.37
N GLU A 90 -38.84 -33.97 4.99
CA GLU A 90 -38.92 -35.39 4.61
C GLU A 90 -39.45 -36.26 5.76
N LYS A 91 -39.01 -35.99 7.00
CA LYS A 91 -39.46 -36.71 8.19
C LYS A 91 -40.95 -36.46 8.48
N ILE A 92 -41.41 -35.22 8.35
CA ILE A 92 -42.83 -34.86 8.50
C ILE A 92 -43.70 -35.57 7.44
N LEU A 93 -43.24 -35.64 6.19
CA LEU A 93 -43.97 -36.35 5.13
C LEU A 93 -44.14 -37.84 5.47
N LYS A 94 -43.05 -38.51 5.89
CA LYS A 94 -43.10 -39.92 6.30
C LYS A 94 -44.05 -40.15 7.48
N PHE A 95 -43.90 -39.36 8.54
CA PHE A 95 -44.78 -39.46 9.71
C PHE A 95 -46.24 -39.13 9.38
N SER A 96 -46.50 -38.24 8.42
CA SER A 96 -47.86 -37.95 7.96
C SER A 96 -48.48 -39.10 7.18
N GLU A 97 -47.68 -39.86 6.42
CA GLU A 97 -48.13 -41.09 5.75
C GLU A 97 -48.41 -42.20 6.78
N GLU A 98 -47.51 -42.38 7.75
CA GLU A 98 -47.64 -43.40 8.82
C GLU A 98 -48.81 -43.11 9.78
N ALA A 99 -49.02 -41.84 10.17
CA ALA A 99 -50.13 -41.44 11.04
C ALA A 99 -51.51 -41.63 10.38
N GLN A 100 -51.56 -41.71 9.05
CA GLN A 100 -52.79 -42.04 8.32
C GLN A 100 -53.14 -43.54 8.40
N GLU A 101 -52.15 -44.40 8.64
CA GLU A 101 -52.33 -45.84 8.89
C GLU A 101 -52.48 -46.18 10.39
N HIS A 102 -51.86 -45.39 11.28
CA HIS A 102 -51.89 -45.58 12.74
C HIS A 102 -52.15 -44.25 13.49
N PRO A 103 -53.41 -43.94 13.84
CA PRO A 103 -53.80 -42.64 14.40
C PRO A 103 -53.24 -42.30 15.79
N ASP A 104 -52.71 -43.28 16.53
CA ASP A 104 -52.28 -43.11 17.92
C ASP A 104 -50.82 -42.61 18.07
N ASP A 105 -50.03 -42.55 16.98
CA ASP A 105 -48.61 -42.12 16.97
C ASP A 105 -48.41 -40.69 16.43
N CYS A 106 -49.20 -39.72 16.91
CA CYS A 106 -49.15 -38.32 16.43
C CYS A 106 -48.05 -37.46 17.10
N ASP A 107 -47.50 -37.89 18.24
CA ASP A 107 -46.54 -37.10 19.03
C ASP A 107 -45.23 -36.82 18.29
N ASP A 108 -44.73 -37.79 17.51
CA ASP A 108 -43.50 -37.65 16.73
C ASP A 108 -43.66 -36.70 15.53
N LEU A 109 -44.86 -36.64 14.96
CA LEU A 109 -45.22 -35.71 13.89
C LEU A 109 -45.25 -34.26 14.39
N ASP A 110 -45.86 -34.04 15.55
CA ASP A 110 -45.95 -32.71 16.16
C ASP A 110 -44.58 -32.23 16.65
N ALA A 111 -43.76 -33.11 17.23
CA ALA A 111 -42.37 -32.81 17.57
C ALA A 111 -41.53 -32.42 16.33
N ALA A 112 -41.73 -33.09 15.19
CA ALA A 112 -41.04 -32.76 13.95
C ALA A 112 -41.50 -31.42 13.36
N ARG A 113 -42.79 -31.09 13.45
CA ARG A 113 -43.35 -29.78 13.05
C ARG A 113 -42.79 -28.64 13.91
N ASP A 114 -42.75 -28.82 15.23
CA ASP A 114 -42.17 -27.85 16.15
C ASP A 114 -40.67 -27.62 15.88
N ALA A 115 -39.93 -28.69 15.60
CA ALA A 115 -38.53 -28.59 15.21
C ALA A 115 -38.35 -27.83 13.88
N LEU A 116 -39.24 -28.03 12.90
CA LEU A 116 -39.22 -27.31 11.64
C LEU A 116 -39.49 -25.81 11.83
N LEU A 117 -40.47 -25.44 12.66
CA LEU A 117 -40.75 -24.04 12.99
C LEU A 117 -39.54 -23.36 13.64
N LYS A 118 -38.93 -24.00 14.64
CA LYS A 118 -37.70 -23.49 15.27
C LYS A 118 -36.56 -23.35 14.27
N ASN A 119 -36.41 -24.30 13.34
CA ASN A 119 -35.36 -24.23 12.33
C ASN A 119 -35.60 -23.09 11.31
N ASN A 120 -36.86 -22.83 10.93
CA ASN A 120 -37.20 -21.68 10.10
C ASN A 120 -36.86 -20.36 10.79
N ASP A 121 -37.14 -20.23 12.09
CA ASP A 121 -36.76 -19.04 12.88
C ASP A 121 -35.23 -18.86 12.94
N ILE A 122 -34.47 -19.95 13.05
CA ILE A 122 -33.01 -19.92 13.01
C ILE A 122 -32.52 -19.44 11.64
N ILE A 123 -33.08 -19.98 10.55
CA ILE A 123 -32.73 -19.56 9.18
C ILE A 123 -33.01 -18.06 8.99
N ALA A 124 -34.18 -17.56 9.38
CA ALA A 124 -34.52 -16.15 9.27
C ALA A 124 -33.55 -15.25 10.06
N LYS A 125 -33.13 -15.69 11.26
CA LYS A 125 -32.10 -14.99 12.05
C LYS A 125 -30.73 -15.02 11.39
N LEU A 126 -30.34 -16.14 10.79
CA LEU A 126 -29.07 -16.27 10.06
C LEU A 126 -29.05 -15.41 8.80
N GLU A 127 -30.13 -15.40 8.02
CA GLU A 127 -30.30 -14.52 6.85
C GLU A 127 -30.17 -13.05 7.23
N THR A 128 -30.85 -12.62 8.31
CA THR A 128 -30.77 -11.25 8.82
C THR A 128 -29.34 -10.89 9.25
N LYS A 129 -28.65 -11.82 9.94
CA LYS A 129 -27.25 -11.62 10.35
C LYS A 129 -26.30 -11.55 9.16
N LEU A 130 -26.52 -12.37 8.14
CA LEU A 130 -25.72 -12.40 6.92
C LEU A 130 -25.83 -11.07 6.17
N THR A 131 -27.05 -10.59 5.92
CA THR A 131 -27.28 -9.28 5.28
C THR A 131 -26.62 -8.15 6.05
N ASN A 132 -26.72 -8.15 7.39
CA ASN A 132 -26.06 -7.15 8.22
C ASN A 132 -24.52 -7.24 8.16
N ALA A 133 -23.96 -8.45 8.11
CA ALA A 133 -22.52 -8.66 7.98
C ALA A 133 -22.02 -8.18 6.61
N GLU A 134 -22.77 -8.45 5.54
CA GLU A 134 -22.45 -8.00 4.17
C GLU A 134 -22.42 -6.47 4.07
N GLN A 135 -23.44 -5.79 4.61
CA GLN A 135 -23.48 -4.33 4.63
C GLN A 135 -22.32 -3.72 5.42
N LYS A 136 -21.98 -4.33 6.57
CA LYS A 136 -20.82 -3.88 7.37
C LYS A 136 -19.51 -4.11 6.63
N LEU A 137 -19.35 -5.26 5.98
CA LEU A 137 -18.16 -5.58 5.20
C LEU A 137 -17.98 -4.59 4.04
N GLU A 138 -19.05 -4.28 3.31
CA GLU A 138 -19.02 -3.29 2.22
C GLU A 138 -18.63 -1.91 2.74
N SER A 139 -19.21 -1.47 3.86
CA SER A 139 -18.90 -0.19 4.49
C SER A 139 -17.44 -0.08 4.96
N ILE A 140 -16.92 -1.11 5.64
CA ILE A 140 -15.54 -1.12 6.15
C ILE A 140 -14.55 -1.25 4.98
N ASN A 141 -14.87 -2.05 3.96
CA ASN A 141 -14.05 -2.15 2.76
C ASN A 141 -14.00 -0.82 2.01
N LEU A 142 -15.12 -0.10 1.90
CA LEU A 142 -15.15 1.24 1.33
C LEU A 142 -14.25 2.19 2.15
N GLU A 143 -14.36 2.19 3.48
CA GLU A 143 -13.49 3.03 4.31
C GLU A 143 -12.01 2.67 4.10
N LEU A 144 -11.67 1.38 4.05
CA LEU A 144 -10.32 0.92 3.76
C LEU A 144 -9.82 1.47 2.42
N VAL A 145 -10.60 1.30 1.34
CA VAL A 145 -10.24 1.78 0.01
C VAL A 145 -10.12 3.31 -0.02
N GLU A 146 -11.01 4.05 0.62
CA GLU A 146 -10.92 5.51 0.72
C GLU A 146 -9.59 5.95 1.34
N ASN A 147 -9.21 5.38 2.50
CA ASN A 147 -7.96 5.75 3.17
C ASN A 147 -6.73 5.34 2.36
N VAL A 148 -6.77 4.17 1.72
CA VAL A 148 -5.68 3.68 0.85
C VAL A 148 -5.49 4.58 -0.36
N VAL A 149 -6.57 4.91 -1.07
CA VAL A 149 -6.52 5.74 -2.28
C VAL A 149 -5.98 7.13 -1.95
N ILE A 150 -6.46 7.76 -0.87
CA ILE A 150 -5.98 9.06 -0.41
C ILE A 150 -4.48 9.01 -0.12
N LYS A 151 -4.01 8.00 0.62
CA LYS A 151 -2.58 7.80 0.89
C LYS A 151 -1.77 7.60 -0.38
N CYS A 152 -2.22 6.72 -1.29
CA CYS A 152 -1.53 6.45 -2.55
C CYS A 152 -1.33 7.73 -3.36
N TYR A 153 -2.36 8.55 -3.52
CA TYR A 153 -2.24 9.81 -4.26
C TYR A 153 -1.29 10.80 -3.57
N GLY A 154 -1.31 10.89 -2.23
CA GLY A 154 -0.34 11.71 -1.49
C GLY A 154 1.11 11.27 -1.71
N PHE A 155 1.38 9.97 -1.65
CA PHE A 155 2.71 9.43 -1.95
C PHE A 155 3.12 9.66 -3.40
N MET A 156 2.21 9.47 -4.37
CA MET A 156 2.49 9.67 -5.78
C MET A 156 2.89 11.12 -6.08
N GLU A 157 2.17 12.10 -5.54
CA GLU A 157 2.51 13.51 -5.75
C GLU A 157 3.85 13.87 -5.08
N HIS A 158 4.09 13.37 -3.87
CA HIS A 158 5.38 13.55 -3.20
C HIS A 158 6.55 12.97 -4.02
N HIS A 159 6.40 11.76 -4.55
CA HIS A 159 7.43 11.13 -5.39
C HIS A 159 7.64 11.87 -6.71
N LYS A 160 6.57 12.41 -7.30
CA LYS A 160 6.64 13.22 -8.50
C LYS A 160 7.42 14.53 -8.26
N SER A 161 7.08 15.27 -7.20
CA SER A 161 7.79 16.49 -6.81
C SER A 161 9.26 16.22 -6.45
N THR A 162 9.53 15.13 -5.73
CA THR A 162 10.89 14.70 -5.41
C THR A 162 11.69 14.38 -6.67
N ARG A 163 11.08 13.69 -7.65
CA ARG A 163 11.72 13.37 -8.92
C ARG A 163 12.09 14.63 -9.70
N GLU A 164 11.17 15.59 -9.80
CA GLU A 164 11.41 16.86 -10.48
C GLU A 164 12.52 17.67 -9.80
N THR A 165 12.54 17.70 -8.47
CA THR A 165 13.60 18.36 -7.69
C THR A 165 14.96 17.69 -7.92
N LEU A 166 15.03 16.35 -7.87
CA LEU A 166 16.26 15.62 -8.12
C LEU A 166 16.77 15.82 -9.55
N GLU A 167 15.88 15.92 -10.54
CA GLU A 167 16.25 16.18 -11.93
C GLU A 167 16.94 17.54 -12.08
N LEU A 168 16.39 18.59 -11.47
CA LEU A 168 17.01 19.93 -11.44
C LEU A 168 18.37 19.91 -10.73
N GLU A 169 18.48 19.25 -9.58
CA GLU A 169 19.75 19.13 -8.84
C GLU A 169 20.81 18.38 -9.65
N ILE A 170 20.41 17.32 -10.36
CA ILE A 170 21.32 16.55 -11.22
C ILE A 170 21.85 17.43 -12.36
N ASP A 171 20.99 18.25 -12.98
CA ASP A 171 21.40 19.13 -14.08
C ASP A 171 22.34 20.26 -13.63
N ASP A 172 22.08 20.85 -12.46
CA ASP A 172 22.98 21.83 -11.84
C ASP A 172 24.36 21.22 -11.54
N LEU A 173 24.39 19.99 -11.00
CA LEU A 173 25.63 19.27 -10.72
C LEU A 173 26.39 18.92 -12.00
N ARG A 174 25.69 18.56 -13.09
CA ARG A 174 26.31 18.32 -14.41
C ARG A 174 26.96 19.59 -14.97
N ALA A 175 26.28 20.73 -14.89
CA ALA A 175 26.82 22.01 -15.32
C ALA A 175 28.08 22.39 -14.52
N LEU A 176 28.04 22.23 -13.19
CA LEU A 176 29.17 22.47 -12.32
C LEU A 176 30.35 21.52 -12.63
N LEU A 177 30.07 20.24 -12.86
CA LEU A 177 31.09 19.26 -13.20
C LEU A 177 31.79 19.62 -14.52
N LEU A 178 31.05 20.09 -15.52
CA LEU A 178 31.62 20.56 -16.78
C LEU A 178 32.56 21.76 -16.56
N GLU A 179 32.12 22.77 -15.79
CA GLU A 179 32.94 23.95 -15.46
C GLU A 179 34.24 23.54 -14.76
N LYS A 180 34.17 22.67 -13.75
CA LYS A 180 35.37 22.22 -13.01
C LYS A 180 36.27 21.34 -13.86
N THR A 181 35.72 20.56 -14.78
CA THR A 181 36.50 19.75 -15.70
C THR A 181 37.29 20.63 -16.66
N GLU A 182 36.69 21.69 -17.21
CA GLU A 182 37.40 22.61 -18.09
C GLU A 182 38.46 23.42 -17.32
N ALA A 183 38.16 23.89 -16.12
CA ALA A 183 39.14 24.57 -15.27
C ALA A 183 40.35 23.67 -14.95
N LYS A 184 40.12 22.38 -14.66
CA LYS A 184 41.18 21.39 -14.44
C LYS A 184 42.02 21.19 -15.71
N LYS A 185 41.36 21.07 -16.88
CA LYS A 185 42.04 20.89 -18.17
C LYS A 185 42.92 22.09 -18.50
N GLN A 186 42.41 23.30 -18.29
CA GLN A 186 43.17 24.53 -18.49
C GLN A 186 44.37 24.62 -17.55
N SER A 187 44.18 24.33 -16.25
CA SER A 187 45.28 24.30 -15.28
C SER A 187 46.37 23.29 -15.65
N ASN A 188 46.00 22.09 -16.12
CA ASN A 188 46.96 21.08 -16.58
C ASN A 188 47.70 21.53 -17.84
N LYS A 189 47.01 22.21 -18.76
CA LYS A 189 47.62 22.77 -19.97
C LYS A 189 48.65 23.84 -19.61
N ASP A 190 48.28 24.77 -18.73
CA ASP A 190 49.16 25.85 -18.29
C ASP A 190 50.39 25.28 -17.56
N TYR A 191 50.18 24.31 -16.67
CA TYR A 191 51.28 23.59 -16.01
C TYR A 191 52.23 22.95 -17.02
N GLY A 192 51.71 22.20 -18.00
CA GLY A 192 52.53 21.57 -19.02
C GLY A 192 53.28 22.57 -19.91
N GLN A 193 52.66 23.70 -20.25
CA GLN A 193 53.31 24.77 -21.01
C GLN A 193 54.46 25.42 -20.24
N LEU A 194 54.24 25.73 -18.96
CA LEU A 194 55.27 26.29 -18.08
C LEU A 194 56.43 25.31 -17.91
N TYR A 195 56.13 24.03 -17.66
CA TYR A 195 57.13 22.99 -17.46
C TYR A 195 57.97 22.76 -18.71
N ASN A 196 57.33 22.68 -19.89
CA ASN A 196 58.03 22.57 -21.17
C ASN A 196 58.91 23.80 -21.43
N TYR A 197 58.42 25.01 -21.16
CA TYR A 197 59.21 26.23 -21.32
C TYR A 197 60.46 26.25 -20.44
N LEU A 198 60.36 25.82 -19.18
CA LEU A 198 61.52 25.71 -18.28
C LEU A 198 62.54 24.68 -18.78
N HIS A 199 62.06 23.53 -19.27
CA HIS A 199 62.91 22.50 -19.87
C HIS A 199 63.63 22.99 -21.12
N ASP A 200 62.93 23.69 -22.01
CA ASP A 200 63.51 24.26 -23.23
C ASP A 200 64.55 25.35 -22.91
N MET A 201 64.30 26.18 -21.89
CA MET A 201 65.18 27.30 -21.51
C MET A 201 66.43 26.84 -20.75
N MET A 202 66.30 25.92 -19.78
CA MET A 202 67.37 25.59 -18.82
C MET A 202 67.93 24.17 -19.00
N GLY A 203 67.26 23.33 -19.79
CA GLY A 203 67.63 21.94 -20.01
C GLY A 203 67.20 21.00 -18.89
N TYR A 204 66.88 19.76 -19.28
CA TYR A 204 66.31 18.72 -18.42
C TYR A 204 67.02 18.52 -17.08
N LYS A 205 68.35 18.51 -17.06
CA LYS A 205 69.13 18.26 -15.84
C LYS A 205 69.03 19.37 -14.79
N TYR A 206 68.68 20.59 -15.17
CA TYR A 206 68.55 21.71 -14.24
C TYR A 206 67.15 21.79 -13.65
N VAL A 207 66.11 21.55 -14.46
CA VAL A 207 64.72 21.50 -13.98
C VAL A 207 64.53 20.35 -12.98
N ASP A 208 65.08 19.16 -13.24
CA ASP A 208 65.03 18.02 -12.29
C ASP A 208 65.65 18.33 -10.91
N LYS A 209 66.64 19.25 -10.86
CA LYS A 209 67.22 19.70 -9.58
C LYS A 209 66.30 20.69 -8.87
N LEU A 210 65.62 21.56 -9.62
CA LEU A 210 64.65 22.50 -9.06
C LEU A 210 63.43 21.78 -8.51
N ASP A 211 62.92 20.78 -9.23
CA ASP A 211 61.77 19.97 -8.77
C ASP A 211 62.06 19.31 -7.41
N LYS A 212 63.26 18.73 -7.22
CA LYS A 212 63.69 18.17 -5.93
C LYS A 212 63.74 19.18 -4.78
N ILE A 213 64.14 20.42 -5.07
CA ILE A 213 64.17 21.49 -4.06
C ILE A 213 62.75 21.87 -3.64
N VAL A 214 61.80 21.92 -4.59
CA VAL A 214 60.40 22.26 -4.29
C VAL A 214 59.71 21.13 -3.53
N GLU A 215 59.93 19.87 -3.90
CA GLU A 215 59.38 18.69 -3.20
C GLU A 215 59.86 18.59 -1.74
N GLU A 216 61.12 18.94 -1.45
CA GLU A 216 61.67 18.97 -0.08
C GLU A 216 61.05 20.06 0.81
N VAL A 217 60.43 21.09 0.22
CA VAL A 217 59.78 22.19 0.95
C VAL A 217 58.30 21.93 1.23
N GLU A 218 57.65 21.07 0.44
CA GLU A 218 56.23 20.72 0.59
C GLU A 218 55.98 19.50 1.51
N ALA A 219 57.02 18.72 1.83
CA ALA A 219 56.98 17.55 2.73
C ALA A 219 57.10 17.96 4.22
#